data_AF-A0A258BJ44-F1
#
_entry.id   AF-A0A258BJ44-F1
#
_cell.length_a   1.000
_cell.length_b   1.000
_cell.length_c   1.000
_cell.angle_alpha   90.00
_cell.angle_beta   90.00
_cell.angle_gamma   90.00
#
_symmetry.space_group_name_H-M   'P 1'
#
loop_
_entity.id
_entity.type
_entity.pdbx_description
1 polymer ?
#
loop_
_entity_poly.entity_id
_entity_poly.type
_entity_poly.pdbx_seq_one_letter_code
_entity_poly.pdbx_strand_id
1 'polypeptide(L)'
;MSSNASGASGGRAWELIVYSAQFFFGGWFVFHGLNHWMHFFPQPPGAASVSSQLISALIASGLFDWVKAVEVVAGLALLANRFVPLAAIASFPISIVIGYLNIAIENDANSLYTFFGVLGLNLLIVLGHLDRVLPLFATGNIAPSLAGLKNLLPVNDEAYGNASHTQEGAFSATPRKPLKAWTILLCAVLGTALPVYLTLSTLPQPGEPGAALPASVQSAAGR
;
A
#
# COMPACT_ATOMS: atom_id res chain seq x y z
N MET A 1 30.81 -24.08 -16.19
CA MET A 1 29.56 -24.41 -15.46
C MET A 1 29.36 -23.56 -14.18
N SER A 2 29.82 -22.30 -14.10
CA SER A 2 29.66 -21.46 -12.88
C SER A 2 28.76 -20.22 -13.03
N SER A 3 28.17 -19.96 -14.20
CA SER A 3 27.39 -18.73 -14.47
C SER A 3 25.93 -18.78 -14.01
N ASN A 4 25.36 -19.94 -13.69
CA ASN A 4 23.93 -20.05 -13.31
C ASN A 4 23.66 -19.81 -11.82
N ALA A 5 24.68 -19.85 -10.95
CA ALA A 5 24.50 -19.69 -9.51
C ALA A 5 24.28 -18.23 -9.09
N SER A 6 24.90 -17.27 -9.80
CA SER A 6 24.77 -15.83 -9.52
C SER A 6 23.44 -15.24 -9.98
N GLY A 7 22.84 -15.76 -11.06
CA GLY A 7 21.51 -15.34 -11.52
C GLY A 7 20.38 -15.79 -10.58
N ALA A 8 20.49 -16.99 -10.02
CA ALA A 8 19.50 -17.54 -9.09
C ALA A 8 19.49 -16.83 -7.71
N SER A 9 20.65 -16.36 -7.24
CA SER A 9 20.73 -15.61 -5.98
C SER A 9 20.12 -14.20 -6.10
N GLY A 10 20.32 -13.51 -7.23
CA GLY A 10 19.74 -12.20 -7.50
C GLY A 10 18.22 -12.22 -7.52
N GLY A 11 17.61 -13.20 -8.19
CA GLY A 11 16.16 -13.36 -8.22
C GLY A 11 15.56 -13.60 -6.82
N ARG A 12 16.20 -14.44 -6.00
CA ARG A 12 15.73 -14.71 -4.64
C ARG A 12 15.88 -13.50 -3.71
N ALA A 13 16.96 -12.73 -3.85
CA ALA A 13 17.15 -11.49 -3.10
C ALA A 13 16.08 -10.44 -3.45
N TRP A 14 15.78 -10.29 -4.74
CA TRP A 14 14.72 -9.39 -5.21
C TRP A 14 13.34 -9.75 -4.63
N GLU A 15 12.96 -11.03 -4.68
CA GLU A 15 11.69 -11.49 -4.11
C GLU A 15 11.60 -11.19 -2.62
N LEU A 16 12.67 -11.42 -1.86
CA LEU A 16 12.71 -11.11 -0.44
C LEU A 16 12.54 -9.62 -0.17
N ILE A 17 13.17 -8.76 -0.97
CA ILE A 17 13.05 -7.30 -0.87
C ILE A 17 11.60 -6.86 -1.12
N VAL A 18 10.98 -7.35 -2.20
CA VAL A 18 9.60 -7.00 -2.57
C VAL A 18 8.61 -7.48 -1.52
N TYR A 19 8.75 -8.71 -1.02
CA TYR A 19 7.88 -9.21 0.05
C TYR A 19 8.08 -8.42 1.36
N SER A 20 9.31 -8.07 1.70
CA SER A 20 9.57 -7.24 2.89
C SER A 20 8.89 -5.87 2.78
N ALA A 21 9.00 -5.23 1.62
CA ALA A 21 8.30 -3.98 1.32
C ALA A 21 6.78 -4.13 1.39
N GLN A 22 6.23 -5.20 0.79
CA GLN A 22 4.80 -5.51 0.82
C GLN A 22 4.26 -5.68 2.23
N PHE A 23 4.94 -6.46 3.07
CA PHE A 23 4.49 -6.71 4.43
C PHE A 23 4.61 -5.47 5.31
N PHE A 24 5.72 -4.73 5.19
CA PHE A 24 5.90 -3.49 5.94
C PHE A 24 4.89 -2.42 5.53
N PHE A 25 4.72 -2.17 4.23
CA PHE A 25 3.77 -1.19 3.72
C PHE A 25 2.32 -1.59 4.04
N GLY A 26 1.97 -2.86 3.83
CA GLY A 26 0.64 -3.39 4.14
C GLY A 26 0.30 -3.27 5.63
N GLY A 27 1.25 -3.60 6.52
CA GLY A 27 1.07 -3.45 7.96
C GLY A 27 0.96 -1.99 8.39
N TRP A 28 1.78 -1.10 7.80
CA TRP A 28 1.68 0.34 8.01
C TRP A 28 0.28 0.85 7.64
N PHE A 29 -0.23 0.50 6.45
CA PHE A 29 -1.55 0.90 5.96
C PHE A 29 -2.70 0.39 6.84
N VAL A 30 -2.67 -0.88 7.27
CA VAL A 30 -3.70 -1.42 8.18
C VAL A 30 -3.68 -0.70 9.53
N PHE A 31 -2.49 -0.51 10.11
CA PHE A 31 -2.36 0.12 11.42
C PHE A 31 -2.82 1.59 11.40
N HIS A 32 -2.37 2.37 10.41
CA HIS A 32 -2.74 3.78 10.25
C HIS A 32 -4.19 3.97 9.77
N GLY A 33 -4.71 3.05 8.96
CA GLY A 33 -6.10 3.05 8.52
C GLY A 33 -7.04 2.80 9.69
N LEU A 34 -6.81 1.74 10.48
CA LEU A 34 -7.62 1.41 11.65
C LEU A 34 -7.50 2.46 12.76
N ASN A 35 -6.36 3.14 12.88
CA ASN A 35 -6.16 4.18 13.89
C ASN A 35 -7.20 5.30 13.81
N HIS A 36 -7.73 5.61 12.61
CA HIS A 36 -8.74 6.65 12.43
C HIS A 36 -10.02 6.39 13.23
N TRP A 37 -10.45 5.13 13.36
CA TRP A 37 -11.63 4.77 14.15
C TRP A 37 -11.29 4.28 15.55
N MET A 38 -10.17 3.57 15.70
CA MET A 38 -9.80 2.89 16.95
C MET A 38 -8.91 3.73 17.88
N HIS A 39 -8.32 4.82 17.37
CA HIS A 39 -7.54 5.80 18.14
C HIS A 39 -6.39 5.19 18.97
N PHE A 40 -5.59 4.31 18.37
CA PHE A 40 -4.40 3.72 18.99
C PHE A 40 -3.32 4.75 19.37
N PHE A 41 -3.18 5.80 18.55
CA PHE A 41 -2.27 6.92 18.75
C PHE A 41 -2.85 8.22 18.16
N PRO A 42 -2.39 9.40 18.61
CA PRO A 42 -2.87 10.68 18.07
C PRO A 42 -2.62 10.78 16.57
N GLN A 43 -3.68 11.01 15.79
CA GLN A 43 -3.55 11.24 14.35
C GLN A 43 -2.74 12.52 14.13
N PRO A 44 -1.57 12.47 13.46
CA PRO A 44 -0.78 13.66 13.21
C PRO A 44 -1.56 14.60 12.29
N PRO A 45 -1.82 15.85 12.70
CA PRO A 45 -2.50 16.82 11.84
C PRO A 45 -1.59 17.40 10.77
N GLY A 46 -0.32 17.00 10.66
CA GLY A 46 0.71 17.74 9.93
C GLY A 46 1.25 18.90 10.76
N ALA A 47 2.55 19.17 10.68
CA ALA A 47 3.20 20.22 11.46
C ALA A 47 3.05 21.59 10.78
N ALA A 48 3.05 21.62 9.45
CA ALA A 48 2.79 22.81 8.67
C ALA A 48 1.29 23.17 8.66
N SER A 49 1.02 24.48 8.67
CA SER A 49 -0.35 25.02 8.67
C SER A 49 -1.16 24.58 7.44
N VAL A 50 -0.51 24.39 6.29
CA VAL A 50 -1.15 23.96 5.05
C VAL A 50 -1.54 22.48 5.09
N SER A 51 -0.66 21.60 5.59
CA SER A 51 -0.96 20.18 5.77
C SER A 51 -2.15 19.98 6.72
N SER A 52 -2.17 20.73 7.81
CA SER A 52 -3.25 20.69 8.80
C SER A 52 -4.60 21.14 8.25
N GLN A 53 -4.60 22.18 7.41
CA GLN A 53 -5.83 22.61 6.74
C GLN A 53 -6.35 21.55 5.75
N LEU A 54 -5.48 20.93 4.96
CA LEU A 54 -5.88 19.87 4.03
C LEU A 54 -6.48 18.67 4.78
N ILE A 55 -5.77 18.17 5.80
CA ILE A 55 -6.24 17.01 6.59
C ILE A 55 -7.57 17.36 7.26
N SER A 56 -7.69 18.54 7.85
CA SER A 56 -8.95 18.99 8.48
C SER A 56 -10.11 19.07 7.47
N ALA A 57 -9.86 19.55 6.25
CA ALA A 57 -10.87 19.62 5.20
C ALA A 57 -11.30 18.21 4.71
N LEU A 58 -10.36 17.27 4.62
CA LEU A 58 -10.68 15.87 4.29
C LEU A 58 -11.54 15.22 5.38
N ILE A 59 -11.25 15.48 6.65
CA ILE A 59 -12.04 14.99 7.78
C ILE A 59 -13.44 15.61 7.75
N ALA A 60 -13.53 16.93 7.63
CA ALA A 60 -14.81 17.66 7.65
C ALA A 60 -15.73 17.29 6.46
N SER A 61 -15.16 16.85 5.34
CA SER A 61 -15.92 16.39 4.16
C SER A 61 -16.29 14.91 4.20
N GLY A 62 -15.79 14.13 5.17
CA GLY A 62 -15.95 12.67 5.22
C GLY A 62 -15.11 11.91 4.19
N LEU A 63 -14.32 12.60 3.36
CA LEU A 63 -13.43 11.93 2.39
C LEU A 63 -12.31 11.17 3.10
N PHE A 64 -11.90 11.63 4.28
CA PHE A 64 -10.85 10.96 5.07
C PHE A 64 -11.26 9.55 5.51
N ASP A 65 -12.55 9.30 5.80
CA ASP A 65 -13.05 7.95 6.11
C ASP A 65 -12.83 6.98 4.95
N TRP A 66 -13.09 7.43 3.71
CA TRP A 66 -12.88 6.63 2.51
C TRP A 66 -11.41 6.35 2.25
N VAL A 67 -10.54 7.35 2.44
CA VAL A 67 -9.08 7.16 2.37
C VAL A 67 -8.65 6.07 3.34
N LYS A 68 -9.09 6.16 4.60
CA LYS A 68 -8.74 5.19 5.64
C LYS A 68 -9.30 3.80 5.37
N ALA A 69 -10.49 3.71 4.77
CA ALA A 69 -11.08 2.43 4.40
C ALA A 69 -10.29 1.74 3.29
N VAL A 70 -9.85 2.52 2.29
CA VAL A 70 -8.97 2.02 1.23
C VAL A 70 -7.61 1.60 1.80
N GLU A 71 -7.03 2.36 2.74
CA GLU A 71 -5.79 1.96 3.43
C GLU A 71 -5.94 0.58 4.10
N VAL A 72 -7.03 0.35 4.85
CA VAL A 72 -7.28 -0.93 5.51
C VAL A 72 -7.48 -2.05 4.50
N VAL A 73 -8.35 -1.88 3.49
CA VAL A 73 -8.65 -2.94 2.51
C VAL A 73 -7.42 -3.29 1.67
N ALA A 74 -6.69 -2.30 1.17
CA ALA A 74 -5.48 -2.51 0.40
C ALA A 74 -4.37 -3.13 1.27
N GLY A 75 -4.18 -2.63 2.49
CA GLY A 75 -3.21 -3.18 3.43
C GLY A 75 -3.49 -4.65 3.77
N LEU A 76 -4.74 -5.01 4.05
CA LEU A 76 -5.15 -6.40 4.28
C LEU A 76 -4.93 -7.29 3.05
N ALA A 77 -5.22 -6.79 1.85
CA ALA A 77 -4.96 -7.51 0.61
C ALA A 77 -3.46 -7.80 0.42
N LEU A 78 -2.60 -6.81 0.67
CA LEU A 78 -1.14 -6.97 0.63
C LEU A 78 -0.64 -7.96 1.68
N LEU A 79 -1.12 -7.88 2.93
CA LEU A 79 -0.74 -8.82 3.99
C LEU A 79 -1.22 -10.25 3.71
N ALA A 80 -2.41 -10.41 3.15
CA ALA A 80 -2.96 -11.70 2.73
C ALA A 80 -2.31 -12.23 1.44
N ASN A 81 -1.39 -11.47 0.83
CA ASN A 81 -0.78 -11.76 -0.46
C ASN A 81 -1.83 -12.06 -1.55
N ARG A 82 -2.93 -11.28 -1.54
CA ARG A 82 -4.07 -11.43 -2.43
C ARG A 82 -4.31 -10.11 -3.17
N PHE A 83 -4.56 -10.18 -4.47
CA PHE A 83 -4.75 -8.99 -5.31
C PHE A 83 -3.60 -7.96 -5.22
N VAL A 84 -2.36 -8.41 -5.00
CA VAL A 84 -1.21 -7.54 -4.70
C VAL A 84 -1.00 -6.40 -5.70
N PRO A 85 -0.96 -6.63 -7.03
CA PRO A 85 -0.79 -5.53 -7.99
C PRO A 85 -1.94 -4.52 -7.94
N LEU A 86 -3.17 -5.00 -7.77
CA LEU A 86 -4.35 -4.15 -7.64
C LEU A 86 -4.29 -3.30 -6.36
N ALA A 87 -3.94 -3.91 -5.23
CA ALA A 87 -3.83 -3.22 -3.95
C ALA A 87 -2.73 -2.15 -3.95
N ALA A 88 -1.57 -2.44 -4.57
CA ALA A 88 -0.49 -1.47 -4.71
C ALA A 88 -0.92 -0.26 -5.58
N ILE A 89 -1.52 -0.53 -6.75
CA ILE A 89 -2.04 0.52 -7.65
C ILE A 89 -3.15 1.34 -6.97
N ALA A 90 -4.09 0.70 -6.28
CA ALA A 90 -5.15 1.40 -5.56
C ALA A 90 -4.61 2.30 -4.44
N SER A 91 -3.45 1.95 -3.86
CA SER A 91 -2.79 2.71 -2.82
C SER A 91 -1.99 3.92 -3.34
N PHE A 92 -1.71 3.99 -4.65
CA PHE A 92 -0.87 5.04 -5.23
C PHE A 92 -1.40 6.47 -5.06
N PRO A 93 -2.68 6.77 -5.32
CA PRO A 93 -3.21 8.12 -5.12
C PRO A 93 -3.01 8.62 -3.68
N ILE A 94 -3.24 7.75 -2.69
CA ILE A 94 -3.04 8.05 -1.27
C ILE A 94 -1.54 8.25 -0.99
N SER A 95 -0.70 7.34 -1.48
CA SER A 95 0.76 7.38 -1.27
C SER A 95 1.40 8.63 -1.89
N ILE A 96 0.92 9.09 -3.05
CA ILE A 96 1.40 10.30 -3.71
C ILE A 96 1.06 11.53 -2.86
N VAL A 97 -0.17 11.63 -2.36
CA VAL A 97 -0.58 12.77 -1.52
C VAL A 97 0.22 12.79 -0.22
N ILE A 98 0.38 11.65 0.45
CA ILE A 98 1.23 11.53 1.64
C ILE A 98 2.67 11.94 1.31
N GLY A 99 3.24 11.39 0.24
CA GLY A 99 4.59 11.71 -0.19
C GLY A 99 4.79 13.20 -0.46
N TYR A 100 3.85 13.84 -1.17
CA TYR A 100 3.87 15.26 -1.47
C TYR A 100 3.84 16.12 -0.20
N LEU A 101 2.91 15.85 0.73
CA LEU A 101 2.83 16.61 1.99
C LEU A 101 4.15 16.54 2.77
N ASN A 102 4.73 15.35 2.86
CA ASN A 102 5.97 15.14 3.61
C ASN A 102 7.16 15.86 2.95
N ILE A 103 7.39 15.68 1.64
CA ILE A 103 8.58 16.25 1.01
C ILE A 103 8.45 17.73 0.66
N ALA A 104 7.28 18.16 0.17
CA ALA A 104 7.09 19.49 -0.41
C ALA A 104 6.56 20.51 0.61
N ILE A 105 5.82 20.07 1.63
CA ILE A 105 5.18 20.97 2.59
C ILE A 105 5.91 20.94 3.94
N GLU A 106 6.11 19.77 4.53
CA GLU A 106 6.76 19.63 5.85
C GLU A 106 8.29 19.77 5.77
N ASN A 107 8.92 19.09 4.82
CA ASN A 107 10.35 19.18 4.50
C ASN A 107 11.32 18.92 5.67
N ASP A 108 10.91 18.18 6.69
CA ASP A 108 11.77 17.81 7.82
C ASP A 108 12.35 16.38 7.70
N ALA A 109 13.25 16.02 8.62
CA ALA A 109 13.90 14.71 8.61
C ALA A 109 12.93 13.54 8.81
N ASN A 110 11.90 13.70 9.64
CA ASN A 110 10.88 12.67 9.87
C ASN A 110 10.01 12.47 8.64
N SER A 111 9.74 13.55 7.91
CA SER A 111 8.99 13.52 6.66
C SER A 111 9.67 12.70 5.55
N LEU A 112 11.00 12.67 5.50
CA LEU A 112 11.72 11.79 4.57
C LEU A 112 11.48 10.32 4.86
N TYR A 113 11.45 9.91 6.13
CA TYR A 113 11.15 8.53 6.50
C TYR A 113 9.74 8.12 6.06
N THR A 114 8.74 8.97 6.28
CA THR A 114 7.36 8.73 5.82
C THR A 114 7.28 8.68 4.29
N PHE A 115 7.97 9.56 3.58
CA PHE A 115 8.02 9.56 2.11
C PHE A 115 8.56 8.23 1.56
N PHE A 116 9.72 7.78 2.02
CA PHE A 116 10.31 6.52 1.55
C PHE A 116 9.51 5.30 2.04
N GLY A 117 8.98 5.35 3.26
CA GLY A 117 8.18 4.29 3.84
C GLY A 117 6.84 4.09 3.14
N VAL A 118 6.20 5.16 2.67
CA VAL A 118 4.90 5.08 2.01
C VAL A 118 5.06 5.01 0.49
N LEU A 119 5.53 6.09 -0.14
CA LEU A 119 5.60 6.16 -1.59
C LEU A 119 6.73 5.28 -2.15
N GLY A 120 7.89 5.28 -1.51
CA GLY A 120 9.04 4.47 -1.92
C GLY A 120 8.75 2.97 -1.90
N LEU A 121 8.19 2.46 -0.80
CA LEU A 121 7.82 1.04 -0.70
C LEU A 121 6.66 0.67 -1.62
N ASN A 122 5.64 1.52 -1.77
CA ASN A 122 4.57 1.25 -2.74
C ASN A 122 5.10 1.14 -4.18
N LEU A 123 6.01 2.04 -4.58
CA LEU A 123 6.69 1.95 -5.86
C LEU A 123 7.51 0.66 -6.00
N LEU A 124 8.23 0.26 -4.95
CA LEU A 124 9.02 -0.98 -4.95
C LEU A 124 8.14 -2.23 -5.14
N ILE A 125 6.96 -2.26 -4.52
CA ILE A 125 5.99 -3.35 -4.69
C ILE A 125 5.51 -3.41 -6.15
N VAL A 126 5.19 -2.27 -6.77
CA VAL A 126 4.78 -2.21 -8.18
C VAL A 126 5.90 -2.64 -9.11
N LEU A 127 7.14 -2.20 -8.88
CA LEU A 127 8.31 -2.65 -9.64
C LEU A 127 8.52 -4.17 -9.50
N GLY A 128 8.24 -4.73 -8.31
CA GLY A 128 8.25 -6.16 -8.06
C GLY A 128 7.23 -6.97 -8.86
N HIS A 129 6.17 -6.32 -9.34
CA HIS A 129 5.06 -6.93 -10.08
C HIS A 129 4.88 -6.29 -11.46
N LEU A 130 5.95 -5.72 -12.01
CA LEU A 130 5.90 -4.93 -13.25
C LEU A 130 5.37 -5.76 -14.44
N ASP A 131 5.63 -7.07 -14.44
CA ASP A 131 5.07 -8.05 -15.37
C ASP A 131 3.54 -8.01 -15.45
N ARG A 132 2.86 -7.77 -14.31
CA ARG A 132 1.40 -7.70 -14.20
C ARG A 132 0.85 -6.29 -14.39
N VAL A 133 1.68 -5.27 -14.25
CA VAL A 133 1.29 -3.86 -14.27
C VAL A 133 1.49 -3.26 -15.66
N LEU A 134 2.52 -3.68 -16.41
CA LEU A 134 2.81 -3.20 -17.76
C LEU A 134 1.63 -3.30 -18.74
N PRO A 135 0.79 -4.35 -18.74
CA PRO A 135 -0.36 -4.42 -19.63
C PRO A 135 -1.35 -3.27 -19.48
N LEU A 136 -1.37 -2.58 -18.31
CA LEU A 136 -2.21 -1.39 -18.09
C LEU A 136 -1.74 -0.17 -18.90
N PHE A 137 -0.49 -0.18 -19.37
CA PHE A 137 0.11 0.88 -20.19
C PHE A 137 0.16 0.51 -21.68
N ALA A 138 -0.61 -0.48 -22.11
CA ALA A 138 -0.62 -0.89 -23.50
C ALA A 138 -1.05 0.25 -24.44
N THR A 139 -0.22 0.57 -25.42
CA THR A 139 -0.38 1.71 -26.35
C THR A 139 -1.13 1.36 -27.64
N GLY A 140 -1.82 0.22 -27.67
CA GLY A 140 -2.58 -0.27 -28.83
C GLY A 140 -4.06 0.08 -28.79
N ASN A 141 -4.72 0.03 -29.96
CA ASN A 141 -6.18 0.09 -30.04
C ASN A 141 -6.78 -1.24 -29.56
N ILE A 142 -6.83 -1.43 -28.24
CA ILE A 142 -7.38 -2.63 -27.61
C ILE A 142 -8.90 -2.53 -27.68
N ALA A 143 -9.51 -3.28 -28.58
CA ALA A 143 -10.96 -3.34 -28.68
C ALA A 143 -11.56 -3.85 -27.36
N PRO A 144 -12.56 -3.16 -26.78
CA PRO A 144 -13.24 -3.65 -25.59
C PRO A 144 -13.92 -4.97 -25.91
N SER A 145 -13.80 -5.95 -25.01
CA SER A 145 -14.39 -7.28 -25.19
C SER A 145 -15.23 -7.66 -23.97
N LEU A 146 -16.41 -8.24 -24.23
CA LEU A 146 -17.26 -8.83 -23.19
C LEU A 146 -16.71 -10.15 -22.66
N ALA A 147 -15.65 -10.71 -23.27
CA ALA A 147 -15.07 -11.97 -22.83
C ALA A 147 -14.69 -11.94 -21.35
N GLY A 148 -14.05 -10.86 -20.88
CA GLY A 148 -13.69 -10.70 -19.47
C GLY A 148 -14.89 -10.73 -18.53
N LEU A 149 -15.97 -10.00 -18.86
CA LEU A 149 -17.20 -9.97 -18.06
C LEU A 149 -17.92 -11.32 -18.05
N LYS A 150 -17.96 -12.01 -19.20
CA LYS A 150 -18.55 -13.35 -19.33
C LYS A 150 -17.79 -14.40 -18.51
N ASN A 151 -16.47 -14.27 -18.40
CA ASN A 151 -15.62 -15.14 -17.59
C ASN A 151 -15.63 -14.77 -16.09
N LEU A 152 -16.13 -13.57 -15.74
CA LEU A 152 -16.26 -13.10 -14.36
C LEU A 152 -17.54 -13.63 -13.69
N LEU A 153 -18.56 -13.94 -14.49
CA LEU A 153 -19.72 -14.72 -14.08
C LEU A 153 -19.38 -16.21 -14.25
N PRO A 154 -19.42 -17.04 -13.20
CA PRO A 154 -19.09 -18.45 -13.33
C PRO A 154 -20.16 -19.15 -14.17
N VAL A 155 -19.89 -19.27 -15.47
CA VAL A 155 -20.39 -20.35 -16.31
C VAL A 155 -19.13 -21.04 -16.80
N ASN A 156 -18.77 -22.14 -16.13
CA ASN A 156 -17.75 -23.15 -16.47
C ASN A 156 -17.38 -23.13 -17.98
N ASP A 157 -16.15 -23.20 -18.46
CA ASP A 157 -14.84 -23.58 -17.94
C ASP A 157 -13.76 -22.85 -18.79
N GLU A 158 -12.48 -23.06 -18.49
CA GLU A 158 -11.32 -22.88 -19.39
C GLU A 158 -10.69 -21.49 -19.58
N ALA A 159 -11.38 -20.37 -19.34
CA ALA A 159 -10.83 -19.05 -19.68
C ALA A 159 -9.58 -18.63 -18.87
N TYR A 160 -9.42 -19.15 -17.63
CA TYR A 160 -8.21 -18.95 -16.84
C TYR A 160 -7.13 -20.02 -17.09
N GLY A 161 -7.49 -21.20 -17.61
CA GLY A 161 -6.56 -22.30 -17.87
C GLY A 161 -5.68 -22.04 -19.10
N ASN A 162 -6.22 -21.42 -20.14
CA ASN A 162 -5.48 -21.21 -21.39
C ASN A 162 -4.47 -20.04 -21.34
N ALA A 163 -4.65 -19.05 -20.46
CA ALA A 163 -3.70 -17.94 -20.32
C ALA A 163 -2.33 -18.37 -19.74
N SER A 164 -2.27 -19.51 -19.03
CA SER A 164 -1.03 -20.10 -18.54
C SER A 164 -0.31 -21.00 -19.55
N HIS A 165 -0.91 -21.29 -20.72
CA HIS A 165 -0.36 -22.23 -21.71
C HIS A 165 0.18 -21.56 -22.98
N THR A 166 -0.06 -20.27 -23.21
CA THR A 166 0.58 -19.52 -24.29
C THR A 166 1.90 -18.92 -23.79
N GLN A 167 3.03 -19.31 -24.42
CA GLN A 167 4.36 -18.72 -24.16
C GLN A 167 4.41 -17.19 -24.38
N GLU A 168 3.39 -16.60 -25.01
CA GLU A 168 3.27 -15.17 -25.33
C GLU A 168 2.12 -14.45 -24.58
N GLY A 169 1.45 -15.12 -23.64
CA GLY A 169 0.31 -14.54 -22.92
C GLY A 169 0.75 -13.57 -21.81
N ALA A 170 0.17 -12.36 -21.82
CA ALA A 170 0.44 -11.25 -20.88
C ALA A 170 0.26 -11.55 -19.37
N PHE A 171 -0.08 -12.79 -18.99
CA PHE A 171 -0.33 -13.21 -17.61
C PHE A 171 0.16 -14.65 -17.34
N SER A 172 1.41 -14.97 -17.68
CA SER A 172 2.09 -16.18 -17.18
C SER A 172 2.37 -16.05 -15.68
N ALA A 173 1.33 -16.26 -14.86
CA ALA A 173 1.50 -16.44 -13.43
C ALA A 173 1.88 -17.90 -13.19
N THR A 174 3.15 -18.18 -12.91
CA THR A 174 3.50 -19.45 -12.26
C THR A 174 2.71 -19.54 -10.95
N PRO A 175 1.83 -20.53 -10.78
CA PRO A 175 1.06 -20.65 -9.54
C PRO A 175 2.03 -20.94 -8.40
N ARG A 176 2.29 -19.94 -7.55
CA ARG A 176 3.09 -20.13 -6.32
C ARG A 176 2.22 -20.78 -5.25
N LYS A 177 2.81 -21.71 -4.51
CA LYS A 177 2.16 -22.35 -3.34
C LYS A 177 1.67 -21.27 -2.37
N PRO A 178 0.43 -21.35 -1.86
CA PRO A 178 -0.05 -20.37 -0.89
C PRO A 178 0.85 -20.35 0.35
N LEU A 179 1.11 -19.15 0.86
CA LEU A 179 1.84 -18.98 2.11
C LEU A 179 1.08 -19.67 3.25
N LYS A 180 1.82 -20.29 4.18
CA LYS A 180 1.21 -20.89 5.37
C LYS A 180 0.63 -19.78 6.24
N ALA A 181 -0.50 -20.04 6.89
CA ALA A 181 -1.18 -19.06 7.76
C ALA A 181 -0.26 -18.46 8.84
N TRP A 182 0.62 -19.27 9.45
CA TRP A 182 1.59 -18.76 10.43
C TRP A 182 2.62 -17.79 9.82
N THR A 183 2.99 -18.00 8.55
CA THR A 183 3.93 -17.11 7.85
C THR A 183 3.27 -15.76 7.60
N ILE A 184 1.99 -15.77 7.21
CA ILE A 184 1.18 -14.55 7.06
C ILE A 184 1.08 -13.83 8.41
N LEU A 185 0.78 -14.54 9.49
CA LEU A 185 0.69 -13.97 10.84
C LEU A 185 2.02 -13.37 11.30
N LEU A 186 3.13 -14.10 11.15
CA LEU A 186 4.46 -13.61 11.49
C LEU A 186 4.80 -12.34 10.71
N CYS A 187 4.58 -12.35 9.40
CA CYS A 187 4.85 -11.22 8.55
C CYS A 187 3.91 -10.03 8.84
N ALA A 188 2.65 -10.28 9.22
CA ALA A 188 1.74 -9.22 9.65
C ALA A 188 2.16 -8.61 11.00
N VAL A 189 2.59 -9.42 11.96
CA VAL A 189 3.09 -8.93 13.26
C VAL A 189 4.39 -8.14 13.08
N LEU A 190 5.36 -8.67 12.33
CA LEU A 190 6.62 -7.98 12.05
C LEU A 190 6.40 -6.72 11.17
N GLY A 191 5.52 -6.84 10.18
CA GLY A 191 5.15 -5.77 9.27
C GLY A 191 4.29 -4.68 9.90
N THR A 192 3.74 -4.89 11.10
CA THR A 192 3.06 -3.83 11.87
C THR A 192 3.97 -3.25 12.94
N ALA A 193 4.72 -4.08 13.67
CA ALA A 193 5.55 -3.65 14.80
C ALA A 193 6.59 -2.57 14.42
N LEU A 194 7.30 -2.73 13.29
CA LEU A 194 8.33 -1.78 12.88
C LEU A 194 7.72 -0.43 12.39
N PRO A 195 6.69 -0.42 11.53
CA PRO A 195 5.94 0.81 11.21
C PRO A 195 5.40 1.54 12.42
N VAL A 196 4.79 0.81 13.36
CA VAL A 196 4.25 1.36 14.60
C VAL A 196 5.36 2.04 15.39
N TYR A 197 6.46 1.33 15.62
CA TYR A 197 7.62 1.87 16.34
C TYR A 197 8.15 3.14 15.69
N LEU A 198 8.36 3.11 14.37
CA LEU A 198 8.84 4.28 13.62
C LEU A 198 7.87 5.45 13.74
N THR A 199 6.58 5.21 13.58
CA THR A 199 5.54 6.24 13.72
C THR A 199 5.57 6.87 15.11
N LEU A 200 5.57 6.04 16.16
CA LEU A 200 5.60 6.50 17.55
C LEU A 200 6.89 7.27 17.86
N SER A 201 8.02 6.89 17.26
CA SER A 201 9.29 7.60 17.42
C SER A 201 9.31 8.97 16.74
N THR A 202 8.43 9.19 15.75
CA THR A 202 8.30 10.46 15.02
C THR A 202 7.17 11.36 15.53
N LEU A 203 6.40 10.94 16.53
CA LEU A 203 5.32 11.76 17.05
C LEU A 203 5.88 13.01 17.78
N PRO A 204 5.24 14.19 17.60
CA PRO A 204 5.58 15.38 18.34
C PRO A 204 5.50 15.13 19.84
N GLN A 205 6.51 15.57 20.60
CA GLN A 205 6.54 15.38 22.05
C GLN A 205 5.53 16.29 22.74
N PRO A 206 5.03 15.94 23.95
CA PRO A 206 4.11 16.78 24.69
C PRO A 206 4.66 18.20 24.88
N GLY A 207 4.00 19.19 24.27
CA GLY A 207 4.42 20.60 24.30
C GLY A 207 4.98 21.14 22.97
N GLU A 208 5.19 20.28 21.96
CA GLU A 208 5.59 20.72 20.62
C GLU A 208 4.38 21.04 19.72
N PRO A 209 4.53 21.96 18.75
CA PRO A 209 3.50 22.21 17.74
C PRO A 209 3.08 20.91 17.02
N GLY A 210 1.77 20.63 16.98
CA GLY A 210 1.22 19.42 16.33
C GLY A 210 0.97 18.22 17.26
N ALA A 211 1.28 18.29 18.55
CA ALA A 211 1.03 17.22 19.52
C ALA A 211 -0.47 16.98 19.84
N ALA A 212 -1.36 17.89 19.45
CA ALA A 212 -2.82 17.74 19.57
C ALA A 212 -3.56 18.55 18.50
N LEU A 213 -4.69 18.03 18.03
CA LEU A 213 -5.65 18.80 17.23
C LEU A 213 -6.20 19.97 18.08
N PRO A 214 -6.29 21.20 17.54
CA PRO A 214 -6.92 22.31 18.25
C PRO A 214 -8.37 21.95 18.61
N ALA A 215 -8.81 22.40 19.80
CA ALA A 215 -10.09 22.03 20.41
C ALA A 215 -11.32 22.28 19.49
N SER A 216 -11.21 23.20 18.53
CA SER A 216 -12.23 23.49 17.52
C SER A 216 -12.56 22.31 16.60
N VAL A 217 -11.60 21.41 16.36
CA VAL A 217 -11.77 20.24 15.46
C VAL A 217 -12.36 19.04 16.21
N GLN A 218 -12.02 18.86 17.49
CA GLN A 218 -12.60 17.80 18.33
C GLN A 218 -14.13 17.97 18.50
N SER A 219 -14.63 19.20 18.49
CA SER A 219 -16.07 19.48 18.55
C SER A 219 -16.83 19.16 17.25
N ALA A 220 -16.14 19.06 16.10
CA ALA A 220 -16.77 18.83 14.81
C ALA A 220 -16.91 17.33 14.48
N ALA A 221 -15.98 16.50 14.97
CA ALA A 221 -16.02 15.05 14.80
C ALA A 221 -17.02 14.32 15.72
N GLY A 222 -17.64 15.05 16.66
CA GLY A 222 -18.64 14.53 17.60
C GLY A 222 -20.10 14.79 17.20
N ARG A 223 -20.39 15.14 15.94
CA ARG A 223 -21.76 15.34 15.43
C ARG A 223 -22.10 14.37 14.33
#